data_AF-A0AAD5BLN1-F1
#
_entry.id   AF-A0AAD5BLN1-F1
#
_cell.length_a   1.000
_cell.length_b   1.000
_cell.length_c   1.000
_cell.angle_alpha   90.00
_cell.angle_beta   90.00
_cell.angle_gamma   90.00
#
_symmetry.space_group_name_H-M   'P 1'
#
loop_
_entity.id
_entity.type
_entity.pdbx_description
1 polymer ?
#
loop_
_entity_poly.entity_id
_entity_poly.type
_entity_poly.pdbx_seq_one_letter_code
_entity_poly.pdbx_strand_id
1 'polypeptide(L)'
;MEIEGRGFHTNLYSVRGNYSGGKEGKSKIQWLRSMVGSPDLISIPGETGRMYEANVDDVGYRLVAIYTPIREDGVEGHPVSASTEPIAVEPDVLKEVKQKLDLGSVKFEALRDKDKSSKKVSGEGGLERRILEVNRKRVKVVKPGSKTSFPTTEIRGSYTPPFHVEIFGNDQHRLRIVVDSDSEVDLMVQTRHLRDVIVLVIRGFAQKFNSTSLNSLLKIDS
;
A
#
# COMPACT_ATOMS: atom_id res chain seq x y z
N MET A 1 3.32 -6.25 -26.72
CA MET A 1 2.87 -6.54 -25.34
C MET A 1 2.32 -5.24 -24.80
N GLU A 2 1.20 -5.31 -24.10
CA GLU A 2 0.51 -4.14 -23.54
C GLU A 2 0.08 -4.45 -22.11
N ILE A 3 -0.01 -3.39 -21.30
CA ILE A 3 -0.62 -3.43 -19.97
C ILE A 3 -1.96 -2.72 -20.07
N GLU A 4 -3.04 -3.42 -19.73
CA GLU A 4 -4.38 -2.85 -19.64
C GLU A 4 -4.71 -2.50 -18.18
N GLY A 5 -5.20 -1.28 -17.94
CA GLY A 5 -5.63 -0.79 -16.63
C GLY A 5 -6.08 0.66 -16.71
N ARG A 6 -6.73 1.19 -15.66
CA ARG A 6 -7.28 2.57 -15.68
C ARG A 6 -6.37 3.64 -15.09
N GLY A 7 -5.17 3.29 -14.67
CA GLY A 7 -4.18 4.25 -14.17
C GLY A 7 -4.30 4.60 -12.67
N PHE A 8 -5.19 3.95 -11.91
CA PHE A 8 -5.32 4.18 -10.47
C PHE A 8 -4.81 2.99 -9.64
N HIS A 9 -4.41 3.29 -8.41
CA HIS A 9 -3.92 2.32 -7.43
C HIS A 9 -4.98 1.33 -6.91
N THR A 10 -6.24 1.49 -7.30
CA THR A 10 -7.38 0.63 -6.97
C THR A 10 -7.69 -0.38 -8.07
N ASN A 11 -7.01 -0.30 -9.21
CA ASN A 11 -7.33 -1.11 -10.38
C ASN A 11 -6.51 -2.40 -10.45
N LEU A 12 -7.12 -3.39 -11.13
CA LEU A 12 -6.44 -4.56 -11.63
C LEU A 12 -5.80 -4.23 -12.99
N TYR A 13 -4.52 -4.55 -13.13
CA TYR A 13 -3.77 -4.45 -14.37
C TYR A 13 -3.60 -5.84 -14.97
N SER A 14 -3.69 -5.95 -16.30
CA SER A 14 -3.47 -7.21 -17.00
C SER A 14 -2.46 -7.07 -18.12
N VAL A 15 -1.63 -8.10 -18.29
CA VAL A 15 -0.65 -8.19 -19.37
C VAL A 15 -1.24 -8.95 -20.54
N ARG A 16 -1.26 -8.29 -21.70
CA ARG A 16 -1.54 -8.93 -22.99
C ARG A 16 -0.27 -9.01 -23.81
N GLY A 17 0.19 -10.23 -24.06
CA GLY A 17 1.32 -10.53 -24.94
C GLY A 17 0.82 -11.19 -26.21
N ASN A 18 1.32 -10.74 -27.36
CA ASN A 18 1.13 -11.46 -28.62
C ASN A 18 2.30 -12.44 -28.74
N TYR A 19 2.03 -13.72 -28.49
CA TYR A 19 3.02 -14.78 -28.62
C TYR A 19 3.15 -15.22 -30.09
N SER A 20 4.38 -15.49 -30.52
CA SER A 20 4.69 -16.14 -31.79
C SER A 20 5.86 -17.10 -31.60
N GLY A 21 5.96 -18.15 -32.43
CA GLY A 21 7.04 -19.14 -32.34
C GLY A 21 6.60 -20.60 -32.13
N GLY A 22 5.32 -20.93 -32.29
CA GLY A 22 4.77 -22.29 -32.15
C GLY A 22 3.65 -22.35 -31.13
N LYS A 23 3.60 -23.43 -30.32
CA LYS A 23 2.70 -23.53 -29.16
C LYS A 23 3.36 -22.91 -27.93
N GLU A 24 2.69 -21.94 -27.30
CA GLU A 24 3.19 -21.29 -26.08
C GLU A 24 3.17 -22.29 -24.92
N GLY A 25 4.28 -22.35 -24.20
CA GLY A 25 4.46 -23.05 -22.94
C GLY A 25 4.21 -22.14 -21.73
N LYS A 26 4.93 -22.38 -20.63
CA LYS A 26 4.79 -21.59 -19.39
C LYS A 26 5.67 -20.34 -19.42
N SER A 27 5.22 -19.31 -20.13
CA SER A 27 5.91 -18.01 -20.17
C SER A 27 6.03 -17.37 -18.79
N LYS A 28 7.12 -16.61 -18.57
CA LYS A 28 7.41 -15.94 -17.29
C LYS A 28 6.96 -14.49 -17.34
N ILE A 29 6.45 -13.99 -16.23
CA ILE A 29 6.12 -12.57 -16.03
C ILE A 29 6.74 -12.10 -14.71
N GLN A 30 7.20 -10.86 -14.66
CA GLN A 30 7.58 -10.17 -13.44
C GLN A 30 7.04 -8.74 -13.47
N TRP A 31 6.38 -8.31 -12.40
CA TRP A 31 5.95 -6.92 -12.20
C TRP A 31 7.00 -6.12 -11.43
N LEU A 32 7.23 -4.88 -11.85
CA LEU A 32 8.22 -3.97 -11.29
C LEU A 32 7.63 -2.55 -11.17
N ARG A 33 8.23 -1.73 -10.32
CA ARG A 33 8.00 -0.29 -10.21
C ARG A 33 9.16 0.47 -10.82
N SER A 34 8.87 1.60 -11.46
CA SER A 34 9.88 2.55 -11.92
C SER A 34 9.51 3.97 -11.50
N MET A 35 10.48 4.74 -11.02
CA MET A 35 10.27 6.16 -10.71
C MET A 35 10.32 6.98 -12.00
N VAL A 36 9.47 8.00 -12.10
CA VAL A 36 9.52 8.95 -13.22
C VAL A 36 10.90 9.60 -13.29
N GLY A 37 11.57 9.44 -14.43
CA GLY A 37 12.91 10.00 -14.67
C GLY A 37 14.07 9.16 -14.12
N SER A 38 13.81 8.02 -13.46
CA SER A 38 14.86 7.06 -13.10
C SER A 38 14.86 5.88 -14.08
N PRO A 39 16.04 5.37 -14.50
CA PRO A 39 16.14 4.12 -15.25
C PRO A 39 15.94 2.89 -14.35
N ASP A 40 15.89 3.05 -13.03
CA ASP A 40 15.84 1.93 -12.10
C ASP A 40 14.50 1.21 -12.13
N LEU A 41 14.57 -0.12 -12.08
CA LEU A 41 13.43 -1.01 -11.93
C LEU A 41 13.49 -1.71 -10.57
N ILE A 42 12.45 -1.52 -9.78
CA ILE A 42 12.30 -2.12 -8.45
C ILE A 42 11.34 -3.30 -8.58
N SER A 43 11.85 -4.52 -8.42
CA SER A 43 11.00 -5.72 -8.48
C SER A 43 9.91 -5.67 -7.42
N ILE A 44 8.69 -6.07 -7.77
CA ILE A 44 7.62 -6.34 -6.81
C ILE A 44 7.67 -7.83 -6.47
N PRO A 45 8.18 -8.22 -5.29
CA PRO A 45 8.48 -9.62 -5.01
C PRO A 45 7.22 -10.50 -5.05
N GLY A 46 7.31 -11.66 -5.70
CA GLY A 46 6.21 -12.63 -5.80
C GLY A 46 5.16 -12.32 -6.86
N GLU A 47 5.19 -11.13 -7.47
CA GLU A 47 4.21 -10.72 -8.48
C GLU A 47 4.63 -11.17 -9.88
N THR A 48 4.34 -12.44 -10.17
CA THR A 48 4.68 -13.10 -11.45
C THR A 48 3.46 -13.49 -12.29
N GLY A 49 2.28 -13.02 -11.90
CA GLY A 49 1.02 -13.32 -12.57
C GLY A 49 0.78 -12.48 -13.84
N ARG A 50 -0.15 -12.92 -14.69
CA ARG A 50 -0.67 -12.08 -15.81
C ARG A 50 -1.48 -10.88 -15.34
N MET A 51 -1.94 -10.91 -14.09
CA MET A 51 -2.70 -9.84 -13.48
C MET A 51 -1.93 -9.32 -12.27
N TYR A 52 -2.05 -8.02 -12.01
CA TYR A 52 -1.50 -7.35 -10.84
C TYR A 52 -2.51 -6.37 -10.27
N GLU A 53 -2.87 -6.55 -9.00
CA GLU A 53 -3.73 -5.61 -8.28
C GLU A 53 -2.86 -4.50 -7.70
N ALA A 54 -2.96 -3.29 -8.27
CA ALA A 54 -2.22 -2.15 -7.75
C ALA A 54 -2.68 -1.79 -6.34
N ASN A 55 -1.86 -1.02 -5.64
CA ASN A 55 -2.07 -0.58 -4.27
C ASN A 55 -1.41 0.79 -4.01
N VAL A 56 -1.62 1.35 -2.81
CA VAL A 56 -1.14 2.69 -2.46
C VAL A 56 0.39 2.87 -2.51
N ASP A 57 1.18 1.80 -2.53
CA ASP A 57 2.64 1.88 -2.69
C ASP A 57 3.07 2.05 -4.16
N ASP A 58 2.16 1.79 -5.10
CA ASP A 58 2.41 2.02 -6.53
C ASP A 58 2.17 3.48 -6.93
N VAL A 59 1.49 4.27 -6.10
CA VAL A 59 1.15 5.67 -6.41
C VAL A 59 2.41 6.47 -6.71
N GLY A 60 2.45 7.06 -7.90
CA GLY A 60 3.57 7.84 -8.43
C GLY A 60 4.70 7.06 -9.07
N TYR A 61 4.64 5.73 -9.05
CA TYR A 61 5.48 4.87 -9.86
C TYR A 61 4.76 4.52 -11.17
N ARG A 62 5.54 4.15 -12.19
CA ARG A 62 5.03 3.40 -13.33
C ARG A 62 5.08 1.92 -12.99
N LEU A 63 4.03 1.19 -13.35
CA LEU A 63 4.06 -0.27 -13.33
C LEU A 63 4.73 -0.74 -14.62
N VAL A 64 5.70 -1.63 -14.47
CA VAL A 64 6.43 -2.25 -15.58
C VAL A 64 6.21 -3.76 -15.49
N ALA A 65 5.85 -4.37 -16.60
CA ALA A 65 5.79 -5.83 -16.70
C ALA A 65 6.84 -6.29 -17.70
N ILE A 66 7.64 -7.28 -17.31
CA ILE A 66 8.55 -8.01 -18.19
C ILE A 66 7.94 -9.36 -18.48
N TYR A 67 7.74 -9.69 -19.76
CA TYR A 67 7.23 -10.97 -20.22
C TYR A 67 8.33 -11.69 -21.02
N THR A 68 8.69 -12.89 -20.59
CA THR A 68 9.61 -13.78 -21.30
C THR A 68 8.80 -14.95 -21.88
N PRO A 69 8.57 -14.97 -23.20
CA PRO A 69 7.84 -16.06 -23.84
C PRO A 69 8.62 -17.37 -23.72
N ILE A 70 7.94 -18.46 -23.41
CA ILE A 70 8.53 -19.80 -23.37
C ILE A 70 7.68 -20.70 -24.25
N ARG A 71 8.32 -21.42 -25.18
CA ARG A 71 7.64 -22.40 -26.05
C ARG A 71 7.35 -23.70 -25.28
N GLU A 72 6.43 -24.53 -25.76
CA GLU A 72 6.10 -25.81 -25.11
C GLU A 72 7.30 -26.75 -24.90
N ASP A 73 8.31 -26.68 -25.76
CA ASP A 73 9.57 -27.44 -25.64
C ASP A 73 10.59 -26.80 -24.68
N GLY A 74 10.22 -25.71 -23.99
CA GLY A 74 11.04 -25.03 -22.99
C GLY A 74 12.03 -24.01 -23.55
N VAL A 75 12.06 -23.79 -24.86
CA VAL A 75 12.91 -22.75 -25.45
C VAL A 75 12.41 -21.37 -25.03
N GLU A 76 13.27 -20.60 -24.35
CA GLU A 76 13.00 -19.22 -23.98
C GLU A 76 13.22 -18.28 -25.19
N GLY A 77 12.26 -17.39 -25.42
CA GLY A 77 12.40 -16.30 -26.37
C GLY A 77 12.96 -15.03 -25.74
N HIS A 78 13.02 -13.97 -26.53
CA HIS A 78 13.51 -12.67 -26.06
C HIS A 78 12.49 -12.00 -25.13
N PRO A 79 12.91 -11.46 -23.98
CA PRO A 79 12.02 -10.74 -23.09
C PRO A 79 11.53 -9.44 -23.72
N VAL A 80 10.28 -9.10 -23.48
CA VAL A 80 9.68 -7.82 -23.86
C VAL A 80 9.09 -7.16 -22.62
N SER A 81 9.06 -5.83 -22.61
CA SER A 81 8.51 -5.05 -21.51
C SER A 81 7.47 -4.05 -21.97
N ALA A 82 6.51 -3.76 -21.10
CA ALA A 82 5.58 -2.65 -21.25
C ALA A 82 5.50 -1.88 -19.92
N SER A 83 5.16 -0.60 -19.99
CA SER A 83 5.02 0.27 -18.81
C SER A 83 3.76 1.10 -18.87
N THR A 84 3.15 1.37 -17.72
CA THR A 84 2.04 2.31 -17.60
C THR A 84 2.54 3.76 -17.52
N GLU A 85 1.62 4.72 -17.59
CA GLU A 85 1.84 6.03 -16.99
C GLU A 85 1.90 5.95 -15.45
N PRO A 86 2.39 6.98 -14.74
CA PRO A 86 2.44 6.97 -13.29
C PRO A 86 1.06 6.72 -12.67
N ILE A 87 1.01 5.81 -11.70
CA ILE A 87 -0.23 5.43 -11.04
C ILE A 87 -0.75 6.59 -10.19
N ALA A 88 -2.00 6.95 -10.40
CA ALA A 88 -2.70 8.01 -9.69
C ALA A 88 -3.49 7.49 -8.48
N VAL A 89 -3.86 8.42 -7.60
CA VAL A 89 -4.84 8.17 -6.54
C VAL A 89 -6.24 8.19 -7.16
N GLU A 90 -7.07 7.19 -6.88
CA GLU A 90 -8.48 7.16 -7.26
C GLU A 90 -9.18 8.46 -6.80
N PRO A 91 -10.02 9.12 -7.63
CA PRO A 91 -10.54 10.45 -7.32
C PRO A 91 -11.28 10.56 -5.99
N ASP A 92 -12.07 9.56 -5.62
CA ASP A 92 -12.84 9.57 -4.37
C ASP A 92 -11.92 9.47 -3.14
N VAL A 93 -10.89 8.61 -3.21
CA VAL A 93 -9.84 8.53 -2.18
C VAL A 93 -9.10 9.85 -2.09
N LEU A 94 -8.69 10.42 -3.23
CA LEU A 94 -7.94 11.69 -3.27
C LEU A 94 -8.72 12.84 -2.65
N LYS A 95 -10.01 12.96 -2.97
CA LYS A 95 -10.90 13.99 -2.42
C LYS A 95 -10.98 13.89 -0.90
N GLU A 96 -11.16 12.67 -0.38
CA GLU A 96 -11.26 12.43 1.05
C GLU A 96 -9.93 12.68 1.78
N VAL A 97 -8.81 12.28 1.18
CA VAL A 97 -7.46 12.54 1.70
C VAL A 97 -7.20 14.04 1.80
N LYS A 98 -7.48 14.81 0.74
CA LYS A 98 -7.31 16.27 0.75
C LYS A 98 -8.13 16.94 1.86
N GLN A 99 -9.42 16.61 1.97
CA GLN A 99 -10.27 17.14 3.03
C GLN A 99 -9.69 16.86 4.43
N LYS A 100 -9.17 15.65 4.67
CA LYS A 100 -8.59 15.27 5.97
C LYS A 100 -7.26 15.95 6.26
N LEU A 101 -6.45 16.20 5.23
CA LEU A 101 -5.19 16.95 5.36
C LEU A 101 -5.45 18.43 5.68
N ASP A 102 -6.48 19.02 5.07
CA ASP A 102 -6.91 20.40 5.33
C ASP A 102 -7.35 20.59 6.80
N LEU A 103 -8.06 19.60 7.37
CA LEU A 103 -8.42 19.59 8.79
C LEU A 103 -7.20 19.61 9.72
N GLY A 104 -6.03 19.13 9.27
CA GLY A 104 -4.77 19.13 10.02
C GLY A 104 -4.70 18.16 11.20
N SER A 105 -5.82 17.60 11.64
CA SER A 105 -5.94 16.59 12.68
C SER A 105 -7.23 15.79 12.50
N VAL A 106 -7.12 14.46 12.43
CA VAL A 106 -8.25 13.55 12.19
C VAL A 106 -8.16 12.32 13.10
N LYS A 107 -9.30 11.66 13.30
CA LYS A 107 -9.39 10.40 14.03
C LYS A 107 -10.04 9.34 13.16
N PHE A 108 -9.53 8.12 13.23
CA PHE A 108 -10.09 6.95 12.57
C PHE A 108 -10.40 5.88 13.60
N GLU A 109 -11.47 5.13 13.35
CA GLU A 109 -11.72 3.90 14.06
C GLU A 109 -11.00 2.75 13.36
N ALA A 110 -10.29 1.94 14.13
CA ALA A 110 -9.61 0.75 13.67
C ALA A 110 -9.83 -0.40 14.65
N LEU A 111 -9.51 -1.60 14.23
CA LEU A 111 -9.60 -2.83 15.00
C LEU A 111 -8.20 -3.40 15.20
N ARG A 112 -7.96 -4.04 16.34
CA ARG A 112 -6.73 -4.77 16.64
C ARG A 112 -7.09 -6.15 17.15
N ASP A 113 -6.39 -7.16 16.65
CA ASP A 113 -6.54 -8.54 17.10
C ASP A 113 -5.93 -8.72 18.51
N LYS A 114 -6.69 -9.31 19.43
CA LYS A 114 -6.22 -9.66 20.79
C LYS A 114 -5.09 -10.70 20.76
N ASP A 115 -5.18 -11.67 19.85
CA ASP A 115 -4.43 -12.92 19.96
C ASP A 115 -3.02 -12.85 19.37
N LYS A 116 -2.65 -11.74 18.72
CA LYS A 116 -1.25 -11.48 18.35
C LYS A 116 -0.43 -10.87 19.49
N SER A 117 -1.07 -10.39 20.55
CA SER A 117 -0.36 -9.85 21.73
C SER A 117 0.05 -10.94 22.73
N SER A 118 -0.64 -12.07 22.73
CA SER A 118 -0.37 -13.23 23.58
C SER A 118 -0.10 -14.44 22.68
N LYS A 119 1.04 -15.13 22.83
CA LYS A 119 1.33 -16.38 22.11
C LYS A 119 0.38 -17.52 22.55
N LYS A 120 -0.93 -17.42 22.29
CA LYS A 120 -1.91 -18.49 22.52
C LYS A 120 -2.68 -18.77 21.22
N VAL A 121 -2.65 -20.04 20.85
CA VAL A 121 -3.37 -20.60 19.70
C VAL A 121 -4.83 -20.81 20.08
N SER A 122 -5.70 -20.57 19.10
CA SER A 122 -7.12 -20.99 18.98
C SER A 122 -8.15 -20.33 19.91
N GLY A 123 -8.98 -19.49 19.29
CA GLY A 123 -10.27 -18.96 19.75
C GLY A 123 -10.74 -17.94 18.71
N GLU A 124 -12.05 -17.75 18.50
CA GLU A 124 -12.55 -16.67 17.63
C GLU A 124 -11.94 -15.33 18.05
N GLY A 125 -11.00 -14.83 17.24
CA GLY A 125 -10.17 -13.68 17.56
C GLY A 125 -11.03 -12.46 17.88
N GLY A 126 -10.99 -12.03 19.13
CA GLY A 126 -11.76 -10.88 19.58
C GLY A 126 -11.15 -9.59 19.06
N LEU A 127 -11.63 -9.08 17.93
CA LEU A 127 -11.25 -7.77 17.42
C LEU A 127 -11.64 -6.69 18.43
N GLU A 128 -10.65 -5.93 18.91
CA GLU A 128 -10.88 -4.79 19.80
C GLU A 128 -10.75 -3.47 19.06
N ARG A 129 -11.66 -2.55 19.38
CA ARG A 129 -11.64 -1.18 18.85
C ARG A 129 -10.41 -0.40 19.32
N ARG A 130 -9.87 0.41 18.41
CA ARG A 130 -8.81 1.41 18.60
C ARG A 130 -9.21 2.71 17.94
N ILE A 131 -8.73 3.81 18.49
CA ILE A 131 -8.81 5.13 17.87
C ILE A 131 -7.41 5.53 17.41
N LEU A 132 -7.26 5.67 16.10
CA LEU A 132 -6.07 6.18 15.45
C LEU A 132 -6.21 7.69 15.28
N GLU A 133 -5.44 8.46 16.04
CA GLU A 133 -5.38 9.92 15.95
C GLU A 133 -4.16 10.32 15.13
N VAL A 134 -4.37 11.08 14.06
CA VAL A 134 -3.31 11.51 13.13
C VAL A 134 -3.38 13.02 12.95
N ASN A 135 -2.28 13.72 13.11
CA ASN A 135 -2.20 15.16 12.86
C ASN A 135 -0.85 15.55 12.24
N ARG A 136 -0.63 16.82 11.94
CA ARG A 136 0.62 17.31 11.30
C ARG A 136 1.93 17.02 12.06
N LYS A 137 1.88 16.64 13.35
CA LYS A 137 3.06 16.43 14.20
C LYS A 137 3.30 14.97 14.58
N ARG A 138 2.24 14.17 14.70
CA ARG A 138 2.32 12.82 15.28
C ARG A 138 1.15 11.94 14.90
N VAL A 139 1.39 10.64 15.08
CA VAL A 139 0.38 9.59 15.14
C VAL A 139 0.22 9.08 16.57
N LYS A 140 -0.98 8.64 16.92
CA LYS A 140 -1.29 8.03 18.21
C LYS A 140 -2.34 6.94 18.04
N VAL A 141 -2.15 5.79 18.67
CA VAL A 141 -3.16 4.73 18.75
C VAL A 141 -3.62 4.59 20.19
N VAL A 142 -4.94 4.71 20.40
CA VAL A 142 -5.56 4.72 21.72
C VAL A 142 -6.52 3.54 21.83
N LYS A 143 -6.35 2.72 22.87
CA LYS A 143 -7.38 1.80 23.34
C LYS A 143 -8.43 2.62 24.09
N PRO A 144 -9.69 2.67 23.63
CA PRO A 144 -10.75 3.36 24.34
C PRO A 144 -10.93 2.79 25.74
N GLY A 145 -11.32 3.65 26.68
CA GLY A 145 -11.75 3.21 28.00
C GLY A 145 -13.03 2.40 27.92
N SER A 146 -13.26 1.57 28.92
CA SER A 146 -14.53 0.86 29.13
C SER A 146 -15.21 1.40 30.39
N LYS A 147 -16.33 0.80 30.81
CA LYS A 147 -16.97 1.13 32.10
C LYS A 147 -16.01 0.97 33.29
N THR A 148 -14.97 0.14 33.15
CA THR A 148 -14.04 -0.21 34.24
C THR A 148 -12.59 0.19 33.96
N SER A 149 -12.29 0.85 32.83
CA SER A 149 -10.91 1.21 32.47
C SER A 149 -10.84 2.58 31.80
N PHE A 150 -9.80 3.34 32.11
CA PHE A 150 -9.50 4.59 31.41
C PHE A 150 -8.94 4.31 30.00
N PRO A 151 -9.06 5.25 29.06
CA PRO A 151 -8.40 5.14 27.76
C PRO A 151 -6.87 5.08 27.92
N THR A 152 -6.24 4.16 27.19
CA THR A 152 -4.79 3.95 27.24
C THR A 152 -4.16 4.23 25.90
N THR A 153 -3.04 4.96 25.89
CA THR A 153 -2.25 5.16 24.67
C THR A 153 -1.36 3.95 24.46
N GLU A 154 -1.55 3.23 23.36
CA GLU A 154 -0.73 2.06 23.03
C GLU A 154 0.50 2.47 22.22
N ILE A 155 0.33 3.37 21.24
CA ILE A 155 1.41 3.89 20.40
C ILE A 155 1.33 5.41 20.32
N ARG A 156 2.49 6.06 20.28
CA ARG A 156 2.64 7.48 19.98
C ARG A 156 4.00 7.73 19.33
N GLY A 157 4.01 8.30 18.14
CA GLY A 157 5.24 8.57 17.39
C GLY A 157 5.17 9.85 16.58
N SER A 158 6.32 10.48 16.36
CA SER A 158 6.46 11.54 15.34
C SER A 158 6.73 10.90 13.97
N TYR A 159 6.71 11.69 12.90
CA TYR A 159 6.95 11.19 11.54
C TYR A 159 8.43 11.13 11.14
N THR A 160 9.36 11.40 12.07
CA THR A 160 10.79 11.29 11.81
C THR A 160 11.17 9.84 11.52
N PRO A 161 12.09 9.57 10.58
CA PRO A 161 12.68 8.25 10.42
C PRO A 161 13.11 7.66 11.78
N PRO A 162 12.88 6.36 12.01
CA PRO A 162 12.51 5.31 11.04
C PRO A 162 10.99 5.15 10.79
N PHE A 163 10.16 6.13 11.16
CA PHE A 163 8.71 6.06 10.99
C PHE A 163 8.27 5.71 9.56
N HIS A 164 7.40 4.71 9.43
CA HIS A 164 6.72 4.37 8.17
C HIS A 164 5.40 3.64 8.40
N VAL A 165 4.63 3.48 7.31
CA VAL A 165 3.37 2.73 7.29
C VAL A 165 3.43 1.69 6.19
N GLU A 166 3.18 0.44 6.57
CA GLU A 166 3.16 -0.72 5.69
C GLU A 166 1.71 -1.14 5.39
N ILE A 167 1.49 -1.68 4.19
CA ILE A 167 0.27 -2.37 3.80
C ILE A 167 0.57 -3.84 3.54
N PHE A 168 -0.47 -4.69 3.61
CA PHE A 168 -0.34 -6.13 3.39
C PHE A 168 -1.00 -6.51 2.07
N GLY A 169 -0.21 -6.96 1.08
CA GLY A 169 -0.73 -7.32 -0.24
C GLY A 169 -1.80 -8.43 -0.21
N ASN A 170 -1.72 -9.32 0.78
CA ASN A 170 -2.68 -10.41 0.98
C ASN A 170 -3.89 -10.05 1.86
N ASP A 171 -3.92 -8.86 2.46
CA ASP A 171 -5.00 -8.41 3.34
C ASP A 171 -5.33 -6.94 3.08
N GLN A 172 -6.40 -6.73 2.30
CA GLN A 172 -6.79 -5.40 1.84
C GLN A 172 -7.33 -4.50 2.98
N HIS A 173 -7.52 -5.02 4.18
CA HIS A 173 -8.08 -4.32 5.34
C HIS A 173 -7.03 -3.95 6.38
N ARG A 174 -5.80 -4.43 6.22
CA ARG A 174 -4.76 -4.31 7.25
C ARG A 174 -3.70 -3.30 6.86
N LEU A 175 -3.24 -2.55 7.84
CA LEU A 175 -2.05 -1.72 7.77
C LEU A 175 -1.22 -1.89 9.04
N ARG A 176 0.08 -1.59 8.96
CA ARG A 176 0.96 -1.51 10.11
C ARG A 176 1.55 -0.12 10.21
N ILE A 177 1.53 0.43 11.41
CA ILE A 177 2.24 1.67 11.73
C ILE A 177 3.49 1.28 12.49
N VAL A 178 4.66 1.65 11.97
CA VAL A 178 5.96 1.43 12.59
C VAL A 178 6.51 2.79 13.00
N VAL A 179 6.68 3.01 14.30
CA VAL A 179 7.27 4.24 14.85
C VAL A 179 8.79 4.08 14.98
N ASP A 180 9.23 2.95 15.54
CA ASP A 180 10.62 2.54 15.68
C ASP A 180 10.72 1.01 15.79
N SER A 181 11.91 0.48 16.08
CA SER A 181 12.19 -0.96 16.15
C SER A 181 11.37 -1.71 17.21
N ASP A 182 10.93 -1.03 18.26
CA ASP A 182 10.23 -1.64 19.40
C ASP A 182 8.76 -1.16 19.50
N SER A 183 8.35 -0.23 18.62
CA SER A 183 7.05 0.41 18.64
C SER A 183 6.36 0.30 17.28
N GLU A 184 5.62 -0.80 17.10
CA GLU A 184 4.77 -1.05 15.94
C GLU A 184 3.38 -1.54 16.33
N VAL A 185 2.40 -1.28 15.46
CA VAL A 185 1.03 -1.72 15.66
C VAL A 185 0.35 -2.11 14.36
N ASP A 186 -0.17 -3.33 14.33
CA ASP A 186 -1.07 -3.81 13.30
C ASP A 186 -2.50 -3.34 13.58
N LEU A 187 -3.12 -2.75 12.57
CA LEU A 187 -4.50 -2.27 12.61
C LEU A 187 -5.28 -2.85 11.43
N MET A 188 -6.55 -3.17 11.66
CA MET A 188 -7.53 -3.57 10.65
C MET A 188 -8.62 -2.51 10.54
N VAL A 189 -9.14 -2.28 9.35
CA VAL A 189 -10.23 -1.34 9.09
C VAL A 189 -11.29 -1.97 8.19
N GLN A 190 -12.48 -1.36 8.13
CA GLN A 190 -13.66 -2.00 7.54
C GLN A 190 -13.55 -2.20 6.02
N THR A 191 -12.80 -1.33 5.33
CA THR A 191 -12.70 -1.35 3.87
C THR A 191 -11.29 -1.03 3.40
N ARG A 192 -10.95 -1.55 2.21
CA ARG A 192 -9.75 -1.16 1.46
C ARG A 192 -9.66 0.36 1.26
N HIS A 193 -10.78 0.98 0.89
CA HIS A 193 -10.88 2.43 0.73
C HIS A 193 -10.44 3.17 1.99
N LEU A 194 -10.95 2.78 3.16
CA LEU A 194 -10.59 3.41 4.43
C LEU A 194 -9.11 3.19 4.77
N ARG A 195 -8.57 1.99 4.50
CA ARG A 195 -7.13 1.71 4.66
C ARG A 195 -6.31 2.67 3.80
N ASP A 196 -6.67 2.81 2.53
CA ASP A 196 -5.94 3.63 1.56
C ASP A 196 -6.00 5.12 1.94
N VAL A 197 -7.17 5.61 2.37
CA VAL A 197 -7.32 6.96 2.94
C VAL A 197 -6.43 7.16 4.15
N ILE A 198 -6.41 6.23 5.11
CA ILE A 198 -5.58 6.34 6.32
C ILE A 198 -4.09 6.39 5.96
N VAL A 199 -3.62 5.47 5.13
CA VAL A 199 -2.21 5.39 4.72
C VAL A 199 -1.79 6.68 4.02
N LEU A 200 -2.60 7.17 3.08
CA LEU A 200 -2.29 8.41 2.34
C LEU A 200 -2.38 9.66 3.21
N VAL A 201 -3.29 9.72 4.19
CA VAL A 201 -3.34 10.84 5.15
C VAL A 201 -2.11 10.84 6.06
N ILE A 202 -1.69 9.68 6.57
CA ILE A 202 -0.47 9.58 7.40
C ILE A 202 0.75 10.00 6.57
N ARG A 203 0.90 9.45 5.36
CA ARG A 203 2.01 9.82 4.46
C ARG A 203 1.97 11.31 4.08
N GLY A 204 0.77 11.86 3.87
CA GLY A 204 0.53 13.28 3.61
C GLY A 204 0.98 14.19 4.77
N PHE A 205 0.71 13.82 6.01
CA PHE A 205 1.25 14.56 7.17
C PHE A 205 2.76 14.35 7.39
N ALA A 206 3.29 13.19 6.98
CA ALA A 206 4.70 12.83 7.09
C ALA A 206 5.60 13.42 5.98
N GLN A 207 5.04 14.07 4.95
CA GLN A 207 5.79 14.54 3.77
C GLN A 207 7.00 15.43 4.11
N LYS A 208 6.90 16.26 5.15
CA LYS A 208 8.01 17.12 5.59
C LYS A 208 9.24 16.33 6.05
N PHE A 209 9.09 15.03 6.32
CA PHE A 209 10.11 14.15 6.87
C PHE A 209 10.56 13.07 5.88
N ASN A 210 9.77 12.81 4.83
CA ASN A 210 10.04 11.77 3.84
C ASN A 210 10.08 12.37 2.44
N SER A 211 11.23 12.28 1.76
CA SER A 211 11.39 12.72 0.36
C SER A 211 10.98 11.59 -0.59
N THR A 212 9.70 11.50 -0.95
CA THR A 212 9.21 10.50 -1.92
C THR A 212 8.38 11.12 -3.04
N SER A 213 8.23 10.41 -4.17
CA SER A 213 7.39 10.82 -5.32
C SER A 213 5.95 11.18 -4.93
N LEU A 214 5.44 10.61 -3.84
CA LEU A 214 4.14 10.95 -3.24
C LEU A 214 4.02 12.45 -2.89
N ASN A 215 5.13 13.12 -2.53
CA ASN A 215 5.17 14.54 -2.23
C ASN A 215 4.77 15.40 -3.45
N SER A 216 5.19 14.99 -4.64
CA SER A 216 4.86 15.68 -5.90
C SER A 216 3.41 15.45 -6.34
N LEU A 217 2.80 14.34 -5.90
CA LEU A 217 1.47 13.91 -6.31
C LEU A 217 0.33 14.49 -5.48
N LEU A 218 0.54 14.61 -4.16
CA LEU A 218 -0.51 15.15 -3.31
C LEU A 218 -0.66 16.66 -3.43
N LYS A 219 0.30 17.38 -4.06
CA LYS A 219 0.31 18.84 -4.29
C LYS A 219 -0.47 19.59 -3.20
N ILE A 220 -0.09 19.35 -1.95
CA ILE A 220 -0.66 20.09 -0.82
C ILE A 220 0.09 21.41 -0.87
N ASP A 221 -0.53 22.43 -1.47
CA ASP A 221 0.03 23.78 -1.46
C ASP A 221 0.36 24.13 0.00
N SER A 222 1.64 24.40 0.24
CA SER A 222 2.21 24.65 1.57
C SER A 222 1.76 25.97 2.16
#